data_AF-A0A9D5CC51-F1
#
_entry.id   AF-A0A9D5CC51-F1
#
_cell.length_a   1.000
_cell.length_b   1.000
_cell.length_c   1.000
_cell.angle_alpha   90.00
_cell.angle_beta   90.00
_cell.angle_gamma   90.00
#
_symmetry.space_group_name_H-M   'P 1'
#
loop_
_entity.id
_entity.type
_entity.pdbx_description
1 polymer ?
#
loop_
_entity_poly.entity_id
_entity_poly.type
_entity_poly.pdbx_seq_one_letter_code
_entity_poly.pdbx_strand_id
1 'polypeptide(L)'
;MSETMASSFWGPVTSSVELCEKNYTHSSYIAEYYNTISNIPCILLALVGLVNAMRQRFEKRFSVLHISNMILAIGSMLFHATLQHVLQQSDETPMVWEMLLYIYVLYSPDWHYRSTMPTFLFLYGAGFAIAHALITEPTVRSSPSNV
;
A
#
# COMPACT_ATOMS: atom_id res chain seq x y z
N MET A 1 3.91 31.94 -20.77
CA MET A 1 3.51 31.73 -19.36
C MET A 1 4.38 30.60 -18.85
N SER A 2 5.39 30.89 -18.04
CA SER A 2 6.32 29.87 -17.54
C SER A 2 5.58 28.98 -16.55
N GLU A 3 5.25 27.75 -16.94
CA GLU A 3 4.96 26.71 -15.98
C GLU A 3 6.22 26.57 -15.13
N THR A 4 6.12 26.98 -13.86
CA THR A 4 7.14 26.72 -12.87
C THR A 4 7.22 25.20 -12.78
N MET A 5 8.21 24.61 -13.47
CA MET A 5 8.62 23.22 -13.26
C MET A 5 8.97 23.10 -11.78
N ALA A 6 8.00 22.72 -10.95
CA ALA A 6 8.25 22.43 -9.56
C ALA A 6 9.28 21.31 -9.56
N SER A 7 10.51 21.62 -9.14
CA SER A 7 11.61 20.68 -9.14
C SER A 7 11.25 19.51 -8.24
N SER A 8 11.12 18.31 -8.80
CA SER A 8 10.89 17.09 -8.04
C SER A 8 12.03 16.87 -7.05
N PHE A 9 11.73 16.81 -5.76
CA PHE A 9 12.74 16.55 -4.72
C PHE A 9 13.24 15.10 -4.76
N TRP A 10 12.38 14.13 -5.08
CA TRP A 10 12.69 12.70 -5.05
C TRP A 10 13.34 12.17 -6.33
N GLY A 11 13.64 13.06 -7.30
CA GLY A 11 14.15 12.69 -8.62
C GLY A 11 13.03 12.48 -9.64
N PRO A 12 13.32 11.91 -10.82
CA PRO A 12 12.30 11.70 -11.84
C PRO A 12 11.20 10.76 -11.33
N VAL A 13 9.97 10.99 -11.79
CA VAL A 13 8.86 10.07 -11.53
C VAL A 13 9.15 8.76 -12.26
N THR A 14 9.10 7.65 -11.53
CA THR A 14 9.37 6.32 -12.08
C THR A 14 8.17 5.39 -11.96
N SER A 15 7.09 5.81 -11.30
CA SER A 15 5.86 5.03 -11.18
C SER A 15 5.25 4.73 -12.54
N SER A 16 4.62 3.55 -12.66
CA SER A 16 3.92 3.19 -13.90
C SER A 16 2.53 3.81 -13.99
N VAL A 17 2.01 4.30 -12.86
CA VAL A 17 0.71 4.95 -12.74
C VAL A 17 0.92 6.32 -12.10
N GLU A 18 0.29 7.34 -12.68
CA GLU A 18 0.10 8.66 -12.10
C GLU A 18 -1.41 8.89 -11.98
N LEU A 19 -1.86 9.49 -10.88
CA LEU A 19 -3.28 9.76 -10.68
C LEU A 19 -3.67 11.12 -11.30
N CYS A 20 -4.91 11.54 -11.04
CA CYS A 20 -5.45 12.79 -11.58
C CYS A 20 -4.86 14.05 -10.89
N GLU A 21 -4.19 13.90 -9.75
CA GLU A 21 -3.61 15.02 -9.02
C GLU A 21 -2.33 15.52 -9.71
N LYS A 22 -2.14 16.84 -9.79
CA LYS A 22 -0.96 17.42 -10.41
C LYS A 22 0.28 17.32 -9.50
N ASN A 23 1.32 16.68 -10.00
CA ASN A 23 2.60 16.47 -9.31
C ASN A 23 3.25 17.78 -8.82
N TYR A 24 3.70 17.78 -7.56
CA TYR A 24 4.47 18.85 -6.90
C TYR A 24 3.80 20.25 -6.90
N THR A 25 2.47 20.31 -7.04
CA THR A 25 1.72 21.57 -7.10
C THR A 25 1.71 22.33 -5.77
N HIS A 26 1.60 21.59 -4.65
CA HIS A 26 1.44 22.17 -3.31
C HIS A 26 2.72 22.15 -2.47
N SER A 27 3.66 21.26 -2.79
CA SER A 27 4.93 21.10 -2.08
C SER A 27 5.96 20.48 -3.01
N SER A 28 7.23 20.91 -2.92
CA SER A 28 8.33 20.28 -3.64
C SER A 28 8.72 18.91 -3.06
N TYR A 29 8.28 18.59 -1.83
CA TYR A 29 8.61 17.33 -1.15
C TYR A 29 7.56 16.22 -1.29
N ILE A 30 6.33 16.59 -1.66
CA ILE A 30 5.20 15.66 -1.77
C ILE A 30 4.64 15.81 -3.17
N ALA A 31 4.77 14.75 -3.98
CA ALA A 31 4.34 14.77 -5.38
C ALA A 31 2.80 14.94 -5.48
N GLU A 32 2.02 14.04 -4.90
CA GLU A 32 0.56 14.13 -4.86
C GLU A 32 0.09 14.45 -3.43
N TYR A 33 -0.15 15.73 -3.16
CA TYR A 33 -0.39 16.24 -1.81
C TYR A 33 -1.69 15.70 -1.21
N TYR A 34 -2.81 15.81 -1.93
CA TYR A 34 -4.11 15.36 -1.46
C TYR A 34 -4.19 13.83 -1.37
N ASN A 35 -3.61 13.09 -2.31
CA ASN A 35 -3.51 11.64 -2.24
C ASN A 35 -2.63 11.15 -1.07
N THR A 36 -1.61 11.92 -0.69
CA THR A 36 -0.79 11.62 0.49
C THR A 36 -1.57 11.88 1.78
N ILE A 37 -2.16 13.06 1.96
CA ILE A 37 -2.81 13.41 3.24
C ILE A 37 -4.13 12.66 3.47
N SER A 38 -4.80 12.22 2.41
CA SER A 38 -6.05 11.46 2.51
C SER A 38 -5.88 10.09 3.20
N ASN A 39 -4.65 9.58 3.25
CA ASN A 39 -4.29 8.36 3.96
C ASN A 39 -4.12 8.55 5.49
N ILE A 40 -3.98 9.78 5.98
CA ILE A 40 -3.81 10.06 7.42
C ILE A 40 -5.02 9.57 8.25
N PRO A 41 -6.29 9.87 7.87
CA PRO A 41 -7.44 9.30 8.54
C PRO A 41 -7.43 7.77 8.60
N CYS A 42 -6.97 7.08 7.55
CA CYS A 42 -6.89 5.62 7.51
C CYS A 42 -5.93 5.09 8.59
N ILE A 43 -4.75 5.70 8.74
CA ILE A 43 -3.78 5.37 9.79
C ILE A 43 -4.38 5.57 11.18
N LEU A 44 -5.03 6.72 11.41
CA LEU A 44 -5.63 7.04 12.71
C LEU A 44 -6.76 6.08 13.08
N LEU A 45 -7.65 5.77 12.13
CA LEU A 45 -8.74 4.83 12.34
C LEU A 45 -8.23 3.40 12.57
N ALA A 46 -7.20 2.97 11.83
CA ALA A 46 -6.53 1.70 12.04
C ALA A 46 -5.91 1.60 13.44
N LEU A 47 -5.25 2.67 13.91
CA LEU A 47 -4.69 2.74 15.27
C LEU A 47 -5.77 2.67 16.34
N VAL A 48 -6.87 3.41 16.19
CA VAL A 48 -8.03 3.34 17.11
C VAL A 48 -8.60 1.93 17.13
N GLY A 49 -8.77 1.30 15.97
CA GLY A 49 -9.20 -0.09 15.82
C GLY A 49 -8.28 -1.06 16.55
N LEU A 50 -6.97 -0.94 16.38
CA LEU A 50 -5.97 -1.76 17.05
C LEU A 50 -6.06 -1.61 18.57
N VAL A 51 -6.09 -0.38 19.08
CA VAL A 51 -6.21 -0.10 20.52
C VAL A 51 -7.49 -0.73 21.08
N ASN A 52 -8.61 -0.60 20.36
CA ASN A 52 -9.88 -1.18 20.78
C ASN A 52 -9.86 -2.71 20.75
N ALA A 53 -9.28 -3.32 19.73
CA ALA A 53 -9.13 -4.78 19.63
C ALA A 53 -8.29 -5.34 20.79
N MET A 54 -7.21 -4.67 21.14
CA MET A 54 -6.34 -5.05 22.26
C MET A 54 -7.06 -4.87 23.61
N ARG A 55 -7.76 -3.75 23.81
CA ARG A 55 -8.50 -3.45 25.05
C ARG A 55 -9.64 -4.44 25.28
N GLN A 56 -10.36 -4.81 24.23
CA GLN A 56 -11.47 -5.76 24.29
C GLN A 56 -11.02 -7.22 24.24
N ARG A 57 -9.70 -7.47 24.08
CA ARG A 57 -9.11 -8.81 23.96
C ARG A 57 -9.75 -9.63 22.83
N PHE A 58 -10.01 -8.98 21.70
CA PHE A 58 -10.41 -9.68 20.50
C PHE A 58 -9.30 -10.63 20.03
N GLU A 59 -9.69 -11.57 19.19
CA GLU A 59 -8.75 -12.52 18.60
C GLU A 59 -7.63 -11.78 17.85
N LYS A 60 -6.41 -12.32 17.90
CA LYS A 60 -5.22 -11.70 17.33
C LYS A 60 -5.37 -11.34 15.85
N ARG A 61 -6.23 -12.04 15.10
CA ARG A 61 -6.53 -11.75 13.69
C ARG A 61 -7.03 -10.32 13.46
N PHE A 62 -7.81 -9.77 14.38
CA PHE A 62 -8.29 -8.38 14.30
C PHE A 62 -7.16 -7.38 14.55
N SER A 63 -6.25 -7.67 15.48
CA SER A 63 -5.05 -6.86 15.69
C SER A 63 -4.15 -6.87 14.45
N VAL A 64 -3.94 -8.04 13.84
CA VAL A 64 -3.15 -8.16 12.60
C VAL A 64 -3.82 -7.39 11.46
N LEU A 65 -5.16 -7.42 11.34
CA LEU A 65 -5.90 -6.64 10.36
C LEU A 65 -5.66 -5.13 10.49
N HIS A 66 -5.77 -4.59 11.70
CA HIS A 66 -5.53 -3.17 11.94
C HIS A 66 -4.07 -2.76 11.73
N ILE A 67 -3.12 -3.61 12.12
CA ILE A 67 -1.69 -3.37 11.83
C ILE A 67 -1.45 -3.37 10.31
N SER A 68 -2.06 -4.29 9.57
CA SER A 68 -1.92 -4.38 8.11
C SER A 68 -2.49 -3.16 7.40
N ASN A 69 -3.69 -2.70 7.80
CA ASN A 69 -4.30 -1.45 7.32
C ASN A 69 -3.35 -0.25 7.50
N MET A 70 -2.72 -0.16 8.68
CA MET A 70 -1.79 0.93 8.98
C MET A 70 -0.53 0.86 8.09
N ILE A 71 0.01 -0.33 7.87
CA ILE A 71 1.16 -0.53 6.96
C ILE A 71 0.80 -0.15 5.53
N LEU A 72 -0.37 -0.59 5.03
CA LEU A 72 -0.85 -0.23 3.69
C LEU A 72 -0.99 1.29 3.55
N ALA A 73 -1.67 1.95 4.48
CA ALA A 73 -1.87 3.41 4.40
C ALA A 73 -0.55 4.18 4.46
N ILE A 74 0.43 3.72 5.25
CA ILE A 74 1.79 4.31 5.26
C ILE A 74 2.51 4.07 3.93
N GLY A 75 2.42 2.86 3.36
CA GLY A 75 2.98 2.53 2.04
C GLY A 75 2.40 3.42 0.95
N SER A 76 1.08 3.57 0.93
CA SER A 76 0.34 4.47 0.04
C SER A 76 0.82 5.92 0.18
N MET A 77 0.98 6.43 1.40
CA MET A 77 1.55 7.77 1.62
C MET A 77 2.95 7.92 1.04
N LEU A 78 3.83 6.94 1.26
CA LEU A 78 5.20 6.99 0.75
C LEU A 78 5.22 6.91 -0.79
N PHE A 79 4.33 6.13 -1.38
CA PHE A 79 4.16 6.08 -2.83
C PHE A 79 3.70 7.44 -3.37
N HIS A 80 2.58 7.99 -2.90
CA HIS A 80 2.05 9.26 -3.40
C HIS A 80 2.96 10.47 -3.12
N ALA A 81 3.76 10.42 -2.06
CA ALA A 81 4.72 11.47 -1.76
C ALA A 81 5.90 11.49 -2.75
N THR A 82 6.26 10.35 -3.33
CA THR A 82 7.53 10.16 -4.06
C THR A 82 7.36 9.79 -5.54
N LEU A 83 6.25 9.15 -5.89
CA LEU A 83 5.95 8.51 -7.17
C LEU A 83 7.10 7.62 -7.68
N GLN A 84 7.73 6.90 -6.75
CA GLN A 84 8.79 5.95 -7.08
C GLN A 84 8.23 4.55 -7.28
N HIS A 85 8.66 3.88 -8.36
CA HIS A 85 8.21 2.52 -8.67
C HIS A 85 8.44 1.51 -7.53
N VAL A 86 9.59 1.60 -6.85
CA VAL A 86 9.89 0.71 -5.71
C VAL A 86 8.87 0.91 -4.58
N LEU A 87 8.38 2.15 -4.40
CA LEU A 87 7.38 2.48 -3.40
C LEU A 87 5.94 2.19 -3.88
N GLN A 88 5.69 2.16 -5.18
CA GLN A 88 4.44 1.67 -5.76
C GLN A 88 4.17 0.22 -5.34
N GLN A 89 5.20 -0.62 -5.26
CA GLN A 89 5.08 -1.99 -4.75
C GLN A 89 4.59 -2.03 -3.29
N SER A 90 4.89 -1.00 -2.49
CA SER A 90 4.43 -0.89 -1.10
C SER A 90 2.97 -0.45 -0.96
N ASP A 91 2.33 -0.04 -2.05
CA ASP A 91 0.90 0.27 -2.12
C ASP A 91 0.13 -0.91 -2.75
N GLU A 92 0.54 -1.34 -3.94
CA GLU A 92 -0.17 -2.37 -4.71
C GLU A 92 -0.10 -3.77 -4.09
N THR A 93 1.07 -4.18 -3.61
CA THR A 93 1.23 -5.54 -3.07
C THR A 93 0.46 -5.70 -1.76
N PRO A 94 0.58 -4.80 -0.76
CA PRO A 94 -0.16 -4.93 0.49
C PRO A 94 -1.68 -4.87 0.33
N MET A 95 -2.23 -4.19 -0.69
CA MET A 95 -3.68 -4.23 -0.97
C MET A 95 -4.20 -5.66 -1.15
N VAL A 96 -3.48 -6.51 -1.89
CA VAL A 96 -3.89 -7.92 -2.09
C VAL A 96 -3.76 -8.71 -0.79
N TRP A 97 -2.68 -8.53 -0.05
CA TRP A 97 -2.51 -9.17 1.26
C TRP A 97 -3.63 -8.80 2.23
N GLU A 98 -4.08 -7.56 2.20
CA GLU A 98 -5.16 -7.09 3.05
C GLU A 98 -6.50 -7.72 2.65
N MET A 99 -6.81 -7.83 1.36
CA MET A 99 -8.01 -8.52 0.89
C MET A 99 -8.03 -9.99 1.32
N LEU A 100 -6.89 -10.68 1.25
CA LEU A 100 -6.77 -12.07 1.73
C LEU A 100 -7.00 -12.15 3.25
N LEU A 101 -6.50 -11.17 4.00
CA LEU A 101 -6.71 -11.10 5.44
C LEU A 101 -8.18 -10.83 5.79
N TYR A 102 -8.88 -9.98 5.05
CA TYR A 102 -10.34 -9.81 5.20
C TYR A 102 -11.09 -11.12 4.90
N ILE A 103 -10.72 -11.83 3.83
CA ILE A 103 -11.30 -13.15 3.52
C ILE A 103 -11.08 -14.11 4.69
N TYR A 104 -9.88 -14.13 5.28
CA TYR A 104 -9.60 -14.94 6.47
C TYR A 104 -10.48 -14.56 7.67
N VAL A 105 -10.60 -13.27 7.96
CA VAL A 105 -11.40 -12.79 9.10
C VAL A 105 -12.89 -13.10 8.92
N LEU A 106 -13.43 -12.94 7.70
CA LEU A 106 -14.85 -13.12 7.40
C LEU A 106 -15.26 -14.60 7.25
N TYR A 107 -14.45 -15.42 6.59
CA TYR A 107 -14.81 -16.79 6.21
C TYR A 107 -14.21 -17.89 7.09
N SER A 108 -13.41 -17.53 8.10
CA SER A 108 -12.93 -18.47 9.13
C SER A 108 -13.60 -18.25 10.49
N PRO A 109 -14.95 -18.27 10.62
CA PRO A 109 -15.59 -18.14 11.94
C PRO A 109 -15.32 -19.35 12.83
N ASP A 110 -15.17 -20.54 12.24
CA ASP A 110 -15.05 -21.81 12.96
C ASP A 110 -13.62 -22.36 13.00
N TRP A 111 -13.31 -23.06 14.09
CA TRP A 111 -11.99 -23.65 14.39
C TRP A 111 -11.54 -24.75 13.42
N HIS A 112 -12.38 -25.15 12.47
CA HIS A 112 -12.17 -26.31 11.62
C HIS A 112 -10.96 -26.16 10.66
N TYR A 113 -10.66 -24.93 10.23
CA TYR A 113 -9.52 -24.63 9.35
C TYR A 113 -8.47 -23.70 9.98
N ARG A 114 -8.20 -23.89 11.28
CA ARG A 114 -7.34 -23.01 12.09
C ARG A 114 -5.96 -22.73 11.49
N SER A 115 -5.36 -23.69 10.79
CA SER A 115 -4.03 -23.52 10.17
C SER A 115 -4.07 -23.61 8.65
N THR A 116 -4.92 -24.45 8.07
CA THR A 116 -4.91 -24.71 6.62
C THR A 116 -5.26 -23.47 5.81
N MET A 117 -6.29 -22.72 6.21
CA MET A 117 -6.74 -21.52 5.51
C MET A 117 -5.71 -20.39 5.56
N PRO A 118 -5.19 -19.96 6.73
CA PRO A 118 -4.18 -18.90 6.77
C PRO A 118 -2.89 -19.30 6.06
N THR A 119 -2.47 -20.57 6.13
CA THR A 119 -1.30 -21.05 5.35
C THR A 119 -1.53 -20.97 3.85
N PHE A 120 -2.69 -21.41 3.36
CA PHE A 120 -3.03 -21.33 1.93
C PHE A 120 -3.07 -19.88 1.44
N LEU A 121 -3.73 -18.98 2.18
CA LEU A 121 -3.81 -17.56 1.83
C LEU A 121 -2.44 -16.88 1.87
N PHE A 122 -1.59 -17.23 2.83
CA PHE A 122 -0.22 -16.74 2.89
C PHE A 122 0.60 -17.17 1.67
N LEU A 123 0.52 -18.45 1.28
CA LEU A 123 1.21 -18.97 0.09
C LEU A 123 0.71 -18.30 -1.19
N TYR A 124 -0.60 -18.06 -1.30
CA TYR A 124 -1.18 -17.32 -2.43
C TYR A 124 -0.67 -15.88 -2.48
N GLY A 125 -0.68 -15.16 -1.35
CA GLY A 125 -0.16 -13.80 -1.26
C GLY A 125 1.33 -13.71 -1.57
N ALA A 126 2.13 -14.68 -1.09
CA ALA A 126 3.56 -14.75 -1.40
C ALA A 126 3.81 -15.04 -2.90
N GLY A 127 3.04 -15.96 -3.49
CA GLY A 127 3.10 -16.23 -4.92
C GLY A 127 2.75 -15.02 -5.77
N PHE A 128 1.69 -14.29 -5.39
CA PHE A 128 1.31 -13.03 -6.03
C PHE A 128 2.43 -11.99 -5.92
N ALA A 129 2.96 -11.74 -4.72
CA ALA A 129 4.00 -10.74 -4.50
C ALA A 129 5.27 -11.03 -5.32
N ILE A 130 5.70 -12.30 -5.38
CA ILE A 130 6.85 -12.71 -6.20
C ILE A 130 6.55 -12.50 -7.69
N ALA A 131 5.39 -12.97 -8.17
CA ALA A 131 5.01 -12.80 -9.57
C ALA A 131 4.92 -11.32 -9.96
N HIS A 132 4.30 -10.50 -9.11
CA HIS A 132 4.16 -9.07 -9.31
C HIS A 132 5.53 -8.39 -9.36
N ALA A 133 6.42 -8.66 -8.39
CA ALA A 133 7.78 -8.12 -8.42
C ALA A 133 8.55 -8.52 -9.69
N LEU A 134 8.46 -9.79 -10.09
CA LEU A 134 9.19 -10.33 -11.25
C LEU A 134 8.63 -9.89 -12.61
N ILE A 135 7.35 -9.54 -12.71
CA ILE A 135 6.74 -9.09 -13.98
C ILE A 135 6.86 -7.57 -14.12
N THR A 136 6.75 -6.84 -13.01
CA THR A 136 6.78 -5.39 -13.03
C THR A 136 8.22 -4.85 -13.16
N GLU A 137 9.22 -5.49 -12.53
CA GLU A 137 10.64 -5.08 -12.68
C GLU A 137 11.19 -5.09 -14.13
N PRO A 138 10.96 -6.13 -14.95
CA PRO A 138 11.44 -6.15 -16.34
C PRO A 138 10.73 -5.12 -17.23
N THR A 139 9.44 -4.88 -16.99
CA THR A 139 8.64 -3.94 -17.77
C THR A 139 9.19 -2.51 -17.63
N VAL A 140 9.53 -2.09 -16.42
CA VAL A 140 10.14 -0.77 -16.16
C VAL A 140 11.53 -0.62 -16.80
N ARG A 141 12.36 -1.67 -16.75
CA ARG A 141 13.68 -1.66 -17.41
C ARG A 141 13.60 -1.54 -18.94
N SER A 142 12.48 -1.96 -19.54
CA SER A 142 12.27 -1.92 -20.99
C SER A 142 11.59 -0.66 -21.50
N SER A 143 11.01 0.16 -20.61
CA SER A 143 10.43 1.45 -21.00
C SER A 143 11.56 2.45 -21.20
N PRO A 144 11.74 3.02 -22.41
CA PRO A 144 12.79 4.01 -22.61
C PRO A 144 12.56 5.17 -21.65
N SER A 145 13.58 5.50 -20.88
CA SER A 145 13.65 6.72 -20.07
C SER A 145 13.43 7.91 -21.00
N ASN A 146 12.18 8.37 -21.12
CA ASN A 146 11.85 9.55 -21.89
C ASN A 146 12.47 10.74 -21.16
N VAL A 147 13.50 11.27 -21.84
CA VAL A 147 14.20 12.53 -21.60
C VAL A 147 13.22 13.70 -21.52
#